data_AF-A0A937XL74-F1
#
_entry.id   AF-A0A937XL74-F1
#
_cell.length_a   1.000
_cell.length_b   1.000
_cell.length_c   1.000
_cell.angle_alpha   90.00
_cell.angle_beta   90.00
_cell.angle_gamma   90.00
#
_symmetry.space_group_name_H-M   'P 1'
#
loop_
_entity.id
_entity.type
_entity.pdbx_description
1 polymer ?
#
loop_
_entity_poly.entity_id
_entity_poly.type
_entity_poly.pdbx_seq_one_letter_code
_entity_poly.pdbx_strand_id
1 'polypeptide(L)'
;DQHQHSAELADRASKVYKKLVSFVSSLEAVGQSLDRARESYDKAMGQLVSGKGNLIQLAKDFERLGIAVQTSLPDALVQRAELELEHTVSTSSVGSESTLTPSSASDGQTRTY
;
A
#
# COMPACT_ATOMS: atom_id res chain seq x y z
N ASP A 1 -19.54 -51.56 21.34
CA ASP A 1 -19.90 -50.80 20.12
C ASP A 1 -19.80 -49.27 20.24
N GLN A 2 -20.26 -48.65 21.32
CA GLN A 2 -20.31 -47.18 21.42
C GLN A 2 -18.92 -46.49 21.48
N HIS A 3 -17.94 -47.11 22.16
CA HIS A 3 -16.56 -46.58 22.22
C HIS A 3 -15.83 -46.59 20.87
N GLN A 4 -16.07 -47.61 20.03
CA GLN A 4 -15.46 -47.70 18.70
C GLN A 4 -16.00 -46.64 17.73
N HIS A 5 -17.33 -46.42 17.73
CA HIS A 5 -17.96 -45.37 16.94
C HIS A 5 -17.48 -43.96 17.34
N SER A 6 -17.29 -43.71 18.64
CA SER A 6 -16.78 -42.43 19.13
C SER A 6 -15.32 -42.19 18.73
N ALA A 7 -14.48 -43.23 18.75
CA ALA A 7 -13.07 -43.13 18.36
C ALA A 7 -12.91 -42.85 16.86
N GLU A 8 -13.70 -43.52 16.01
CA GLU A 8 -13.69 -43.28 14.57
C GLU A 8 -14.18 -41.88 14.21
N LEU A 9 -15.20 -41.37 14.90
CA LEU A 9 -15.70 -40.02 14.69
C LEU A 9 -14.63 -38.98 15.08
N ALA A 10 -13.94 -39.19 16.20
CA ALA A 10 -12.85 -38.33 16.64
C ALA A 10 -11.67 -38.33 15.66
N ASP A 11 -11.28 -39.49 15.12
CA ASP A 11 -10.22 -39.59 14.11
C ASP A 11 -10.61 -38.87 12.81
N ARG A 12 -11.85 -39.04 12.34
CA ARG A 12 -12.37 -38.31 11.16
C ARG A 12 -12.38 -36.80 11.41
N ALA A 13 -12.84 -36.35 12.57
CA ALA A 13 -12.82 -34.94 12.94
C ALA A 13 -11.39 -34.37 12.97
N SER A 14 -10.44 -35.10 13.55
CA SER A 14 -9.02 -34.72 13.58
C SER A 14 -8.43 -34.59 12.17
N LYS A 15 -8.72 -35.54 11.28
CA LYS A 15 -8.29 -35.51 9.88
C LYS A 15 -8.86 -34.31 9.13
N VAL A 16 -10.15 -34.01 9.31
CA VAL A 16 -10.79 -32.83 8.70
C VAL A 16 -10.16 -31.54 9.23
N TYR A 17 -9.93 -31.45 10.54
CA TYR A 17 -9.33 -30.27 11.15
C TYR A 17 -7.91 -30.02 10.63
N LYS A 18 -7.07 -31.06 10.53
CA LYS A 18 -5.73 -30.95 9.94
C LYS A 18 -5.77 -30.45 8.49
N LYS A 19 -6.71 -30.95 7.68
CA LYS A 19 -6.90 -30.48 6.29
C LYS A 19 -7.34 -29.02 6.25
N LEU A 20 -8.26 -28.62 7.13
CA LEU A 20 -8.70 -27.23 7.23
C LEU A 20 -7.55 -26.30 7.57
N VAL A 21 -6.73 -26.64 8.56
CA VAL A 21 -5.54 -25.85 8.93
C VAL A 21 -4.59 -25.71 7.74
N SER A 22 -4.26 -26.82 7.07
CA SER A 22 -3.40 -26.78 5.89
C SER A 22 -3.98 -25.92 4.75
N PHE A 23 -5.30 -25.94 4.58
CA PHE A 23 -5.98 -25.13 3.58
C PHE A 23 -5.93 -23.63 3.91
N VAL A 24 -6.19 -23.28 5.18
CA VAL A 24 -6.06 -21.89 5.66
C VAL A 24 -4.64 -21.37 5.44
N SER A 25 -3.61 -22.13 5.83
CA SER A 25 -2.22 -21.73 5.58
C SER A 25 -1.90 -21.54 4.09
N SER A 26 -2.52 -22.35 3.22
CA SER A 26 -2.36 -22.19 1.77
C SER A 26 -3.01 -20.88 1.28
N LEU A 27 -4.18 -20.52 1.80
CA LEU A 27 -4.83 -19.26 1.47
C LEU A 27 -4.06 -18.04 2.00
N GLU A 28 -3.50 -18.11 3.21
CA GLU A 28 -2.64 -17.06 3.75
C GLU A 28 -1.41 -16.81 2.87
N ALA A 29 -0.78 -17.89 2.38
CA ALA A 29 0.35 -17.79 1.46
C ALA A 29 -0.03 -17.13 0.11
N VAL A 30 -1.21 -17.44 -0.41
CA VAL A 30 -1.76 -16.77 -1.60
C VAL A 30 -1.99 -15.29 -1.33
N GLY A 31 -2.60 -14.94 -0.19
CA GLY A 31 -2.81 -13.56 0.24
C GLY A 31 -1.52 -12.75 0.23
N GLN A 32 -0.46 -13.26 0.88
CA GLN A 32 0.84 -12.57 0.87
C GLN A 32 1.46 -12.46 -0.53
N SER A 33 1.20 -13.41 -1.43
CA SER A 33 1.71 -13.36 -2.79
C SER A 33 1.00 -12.28 -3.61
N LEU A 34 -0.30 -12.08 -3.38
CA LEU A 34 -1.07 -10.99 -3.97
C LEU A 34 -0.60 -9.62 -3.46
N ASP A 35 -0.32 -9.50 -2.17
CA ASP A 35 0.21 -8.25 -1.59
C ASP A 35 1.56 -7.88 -2.23
N ARG A 36 2.48 -8.83 -2.36
CA ARG A 36 3.77 -8.63 -3.03
C ARG A 36 3.62 -8.26 -4.51
N ALA A 37 2.67 -8.90 -5.20
CA ALA A 37 2.38 -8.58 -6.60
C ALA A 37 1.85 -7.14 -6.73
N ARG A 38 0.97 -6.72 -5.81
CA ARG A 38 0.45 -5.36 -5.75
C ARG A 38 1.55 -4.33 -5.48
N GLU A 39 2.41 -4.56 -4.50
CA GLU A 39 3.56 -3.69 -4.22
C GLU A 39 4.48 -3.53 -5.44
N SER A 40 4.74 -4.63 -6.14
CA SER A 40 5.57 -4.63 -7.35
C SER A 40 4.89 -3.86 -8.49
N TYR A 41 3.58 -4.03 -8.65
CA TYR A 41 2.78 -3.25 -9.59
C TYR A 41 2.81 -1.75 -9.26
N ASP A 42 2.56 -1.37 -8.01
CA ASP A 42 2.54 0.02 -7.57
C ASP A 42 3.91 0.68 -7.77
N LYS A 43 4.99 -0.04 -7.48
CA LYS A 43 6.37 0.43 -7.76
C LYS A 43 6.60 0.65 -9.26
N ALA A 44 6.23 -0.30 -10.10
CA ALA A 44 6.38 -0.19 -11.55
C ALA A 44 5.53 0.96 -12.11
N MET A 45 4.31 1.13 -11.62
CA MET A 45 3.43 2.23 -11.99
C MET A 45 4.01 3.56 -11.54
N GLY A 46 4.60 3.63 -10.34
CA GLY A 46 5.33 4.80 -9.87
C GLY A 46 6.46 5.20 -10.81
N GLN A 47 7.28 4.25 -11.27
CA GLN A 47 8.34 4.51 -12.26
C GLN A 47 7.78 4.95 -13.61
N LEU A 48 6.61 4.46 -13.98
CA LEU A 48 5.98 4.77 -15.26
C LEU A 48 5.35 6.17 -15.27
N VAL A 49 4.52 6.52 -14.28
CA VAL A 49 3.63 7.70 -14.36
C VAL A 49 3.79 8.76 -13.27
N SER A 50 4.17 8.43 -12.03
CA SER A 50 4.03 9.39 -10.90
C SER A 50 5.32 9.74 -10.16
N GLY A 51 6.37 8.92 -10.28
CA GLY A 51 7.66 9.16 -9.64
C GLY A 51 8.40 10.37 -10.21
N LYS A 52 9.36 10.90 -9.43
CA LYS A 52 10.28 11.94 -9.90
C LYS A 52 11.11 11.40 -11.07
N GLY A 53 10.97 12.04 -12.25
CA GLY A 53 11.62 11.56 -13.48
C GLY A 53 10.97 10.29 -14.02
N ASN A 54 9.65 10.15 -13.89
CA ASN A 54 8.92 9.02 -14.47
C ASN A 54 9.15 8.94 -15.99
N LEU A 55 9.04 7.72 -16.51
CA LEU A 55 9.42 7.41 -17.89
C LEU A 55 8.58 8.15 -18.93
N ILE A 56 7.30 8.40 -18.66
CA ILE A 56 6.43 9.14 -19.57
C ILE A 56 6.88 10.60 -19.67
N GLN A 57 7.20 11.23 -18.55
CA GLN A 57 7.73 12.60 -18.54
C GLN A 57 9.05 12.70 -19.30
N LEU A 58 9.97 11.75 -19.07
CA LEU A 58 11.25 11.71 -19.78
C LEU A 58 11.07 11.51 -21.30
N ALA A 59 10.15 10.65 -21.71
CA ALA A 59 9.83 10.45 -23.12
C ALA A 59 9.27 11.72 -23.77
N LYS A 60 8.35 12.42 -23.09
CA LYS A 60 7.82 13.73 -23.54
C LYS A 60 8.92 14.78 -23.66
N ASP A 61 9.87 14.80 -22.72
CA ASP A 61 10.99 15.73 -22.78
C ASP A 61 11.84 15.53 -24.05
N PHE A 62 12.00 14.29 -24.53
CA PHE A 62 12.68 14.03 -25.81
C PHE A 62 11.91 14.54 -27.01
N GLU A 63 10.58 14.39 -27.05
CA GLU A 63 9.75 14.97 -28.11
C GLU A 63 9.90 16.50 -28.12
N ARG A 64 9.89 17.14 -26.94
CA ARG A 64 10.10 18.60 -26.80
C ARG A 64 11.49 19.04 -27.28
N LEU A 65 12.51 18.19 -27.15
CA LEU A 65 13.86 18.45 -27.64
C LEU A 65 14.03 18.17 -29.15
N GLY A 66 12.95 17.80 -29.86
CA GLY A 66 12.97 17.56 -31.29
C GLY A 66 13.55 16.20 -31.69
N ILE A 67 13.66 15.26 -30.73
CA ILE A 67 14.06 13.88 -31.02
C ILE A 67 12.83 13.16 -31.57
N ALA A 68 12.94 12.62 -32.79
CA ALA A 68 11.84 11.89 -33.42
C ALA A 68 11.56 10.57 -32.69
N VAL A 69 10.44 10.51 -31.99
CA VAL A 69 9.93 9.28 -31.38
C VAL A 69 9.03 8.58 -32.41
N GLN A 70 9.38 7.36 -32.80
CA GLN A 70 8.72 6.63 -33.89
C GLN A 70 7.30 6.12 -33.53
N THR A 71 6.98 6.04 -32.24
CA THR A 71 5.69 5.56 -31.73
C THR A 71 5.28 6.37 -30.51
N SER A 72 4.12 7.02 -30.56
CA SER A 72 3.58 7.79 -29.44
C SER A 72 3.08 6.88 -28.32
N LEU A 73 3.23 7.35 -27.07
CA LEU A 73 2.66 6.68 -25.90
C LEU A 73 1.13 6.84 -25.88
N PRO A 74 0.37 5.90 -25.29
CA PRO A 74 -1.08 6.04 -25.15
C PRO A 74 -1.47 7.30 -24.37
N ASP A 75 -2.37 8.10 -24.93
CA ASP A 75 -2.81 9.38 -24.37
C ASP A 75 -3.32 9.29 -22.93
N ALA A 76 -3.98 8.19 -22.57
CA ALA A 76 -4.50 7.98 -21.21
C ALA A 76 -3.38 7.92 -20.15
N LEU A 77 -2.22 7.32 -20.50
CA LEU A 77 -1.08 7.24 -19.57
C LEU A 77 -0.35 8.58 -19.48
N VAL A 78 -0.24 9.26 -20.62
CA VAL A 78 0.29 10.62 -20.77
C VAL A 78 -0.48 11.61 -19.90
N GLN A 79 -1.80 11.61 -19.96
CA GLN A 79 -2.67 12.48 -19.15
C GLN A 79 -2.58 12.16 -17.66
N ARG A 80 -2.58 10.86 -17.30
CA ARG A 80 -2.45 10.44 -15.91
C ARG A 80 -1.14 10.93 -15.28
N ALA A 81 -0.02 10.84 -16.01
CA ALA A 81 1.27 11.32 -15.52
C ALA A 81 1.31 12.85 -15.31
N GLU A 82 0.60 13.62 -16.15
CA GLU A 82 0.50 15.08 -16.00
C GLU A 82 -0.32 15.48 -14.77
N LEU A 83 -1.46 14.83 -14.54
CA LEU A 83 -2.33 15.10 -13.39
C LEU A 83 -1.62 14.83 -12.05
N GLU A 84 -0.77 13.82 -11.97
CA GLU A 84 0.03 13.52 -10.78
C GLU A 84 1.09 14.59 -10.49
N LEU A 85 1.62 15.26 -11.53
CA LEU A 85 2.64 16.31 -11.38
C LEU A 85 2.09 17.55 -10.65
N GLU A 86 0.86 17.95 -10.95
CA GLU A 86 0.18 19.13 -10.38
C GLU A 86 -0.11 18.97 -8.87
N HIS A 87 -0.32 17.74 -8.41
CA HIS A 87 -0.62 17.44 -7.01
C HIS A 87 0.60 17.55 -6.07
N THR A 88 1.81 17.28 -6.57
CA THR A 88 3.05 17.35 -5.76
C THR A 88 3.49 18.78 -5.45
N VAL A 89 3.07 19.76 -6.25
CA VAL A 89 3.46 21.18 -6.11
C VAL A 89 2.64 21.89 -5.02
N SER A 90 1.43 21.41 -4.72
CA SER A 90 0.52 22.10 -3.78
C SER A 90 0.74 21.74 -2.30
N THR A 91 1.43 20.64 -1.97
CA THR A 91 1.61 20.19 -0.58
C THR A 91 2.92 20.63 0.07
N SER A 92 3.83 21.29 -0.66
CA SER A 92 5.15 21.70 -0.14
C SER A 92 5.20 23.11 0.50
N SER A 93 4.05 23.73 0.82
CA SER A 93 4.02 25.13 1.33
C SER A 93 3.46 25.36 2.74
N VAL A 94 3.11 24.34 3.52
CA VAL A 94 2.80 24.58 4.96
C VAL A 94 4.09 24.48 5.78
N GLY A 95 4.83 25.59 5.76
CA GLY A 95 5.92 25.84 6.70
C GLY A 95 5.41 26.05 8.13
N SER A 96 6.15 25.47 9.07
CA SER A 96 6.58 26.05 10.33
C SER A 96 5.60 26.92 11.14
N GLU A 97 5.04 26.39 12.23
CA GLU A 97 4.87 27.18 13.45
C GLU A 97 4.88 26.35 14.75
N SER A 98 5.83 26.74 15.62
CA SER A 98 5.83 26.67 17.09
C SER A 98 5.74 25.33 17.83
N THR A 99 6.94 24.89 18.24
CA THR A 99 7.26 24.44 19.61
C THR A 99 6.43 25.14 20.69
N LEU A 100 5.68 24.37 21.49
CA LEU A 100 5.55 24.60 22.94
C LEU A 100 5.28 23.26 23.64
N THR A 101 6.29 22.76 24.35
CA THR A 101 6.13 21.78 25.42
C THR A 101 5.60 22.49 26.67
N PRO A 102 4.51 22.04 27.32
CA PRO A 102 4.24 22.50 28.67
C PRO A 102 5.02 21.63 29.66
N SER A 103 6.10 22.21 30.18
CA SER A 103 6.85 21.75 31.35
C SER A 103 6.06 21.98 32.63
N SER A 104 6.13 21.02 33.55
CA SER A 104 5.53 20.98 34.89
C SER A 104 5.84 22.19 35.79
N ALA A 105 4.83 22.70 36.52
CA ALA A 105 4.89 23.28 37.88
C ALA A 105 3.45 23.71 38.28
N SER A 106 2.85 23.12 39.32
CA SER A 106 2.75 23.67 40.69
C SER A 106 1.94 24.97 40.79
N ASP A 107 0.67 24.84 41.19
CA ASP A 107 -0.06 25.65 42.18
C ASP A 107 -1.52 25.15 42.14
N GLY A 108 -2.13 24.71 43.23
CA GLY A 108 -2.42 25.53 44.40
C GLY A 108 -3.93 25.81 44.41
N GLN A 109 -4.66 25.10 45.27
CA GLN A 109 -5.93 25.51 45.88
C GLN A 109 -7.12 25.88 44.95
N THR A 110 -8.20 25.09 45.01
CA THR A 110 -9.52 25.63 45.38
C THR A 110 -10.47 24.56 45.87
N ARG A 111 -11.31 25.00 46.79
CA ARG A 111 -12.11 24.28 47.77
C ARG A 111 -13.58 24.42 47.37
N THR A 112 -14.44 23.58 47.96
CA THR A 112 -15.91 23.71 48.10
C THR A 112 -16.74 23.28 46.88
N TYR A 113 -17.87 22.58 46.98
CA TYR A 113 -18.74 22.14 48.10
C TYR A 113 -19.04 20.65 47.98
#